data_AF-A0A6A6SES1-F1
#
_entry.id   AF-A0A6A6SES1-F1
#
_cell.length_a   1.000
_cell.length_b   1.000
_cell.length_c   1.000
_cell.angle_alpha   90.00
_cell.angle_beta   90.00
_cell.angle_gamma   90.00
#
_symmetry.space_group_name_H-M   'P 1'
#
loop_
_entity.id
_entity.type
_entity.pdbx_description
1 polymer ?
#
loop_
_entity_poly.entity_id
_entity_poly.type
_entity_poly.pdbx_seq_one_letter_code
_entity_poly.pdbx_strand_id
1 'polypeptide(L)'
;MPTSEPENSSSLVARKGFTLEPTPTDMDIKFPRRTKPTYCGCDIPLDQANLEDAIKELHTQAGLDNGQKQIPGAQSLYAIRGNVVAFLCNTNPQQSKGVWAREDMVKDTLSVLNYRCGYGIAGSYDELPGLGLVTGWMRMDSPETDFCNLARKSKTDTCPTGDMNQG
;
A
#
# COMPACT_ATOMS: atom_id res chain seq x y z
N MET A 1 65.90 -1.39 -8.71
CA MET A 1 65.54 -2.80 -8.42
C MET A 1 64.03 -2.87 -8.25
N PRO A 2 63.28 -3.30 -9.27
CA PRO A 2 61.86 -3.59 -9.15
C PRO A 2 61.66 -5.09 -8.91
N THR A 3 61.07 -5.46 -7.77
CA THR A 3 60.64 -6.83 -7.48
C THR A 3 59.29 -7.08 -8.14
N SER A 4 59.31 -7.88 -9.21
CA SER A 4 58.19 -8.63 -9.76
C SER A 4 57.96 -9.90 -8.95
N GLU A 5 56.71 -10.21 -8.57
CA GLU A 5 56.22 -11.56 -8.24
C GLU A 5 54.68 -11.56 -8.10
N PRO A 6 53.97 -12.70 -8.20
CA PRO A 6 53.25 -13.05 -9.42
C PRO A 6 51.73 -13.23 -9.25
N GLU A 7 51.04 -13.27 -10.39
CA GLU A 7 49.65 -13.69 -10.54
C GLU A 7 49.46 -15.12 -10.01
N ASN A 8 48.73 -15.27 -8.90
CA ASN A 8 48.26 -16.58 -8.46
C ASN A 8 46.75 -16.70 -8.72
N SER A 9 46.47 -17.31 -9.87
CA SER A 9 45.19 -17.86 -10.26
C SER A 9 44.74 -18.91 -9.25
N SER A 10 43.81 -18.54 -8.37
CA SER A 10 43.05 -19.50 -7.56
C SER A 10 41.63 -19.60 -8.10
N SER A 11 41.46 -20.61 -8.94
CA SER A 11 40.22 -21.34 -9.25
C SER A 11 39.06 -21.07 -8.26
N LEU A 12 38.18 -20.14 -8.61
CA LEU A 12 36.85 -20.03 -8.00
C LEU A 12 36.00 -21.17 -8.56
N VAL A 13 36.04 -22.30 -7.85
CA VAL A 13 35.04 -23.36 -7.98
C VAL A 13 33.68 -22.73 -7.71
N ALA A 14 32.84 -22.65 -8.75
CA ALA A 14 31.46 -22.20 -8.66
C ALA A 14 30.69 -23.08 -7.65
N ARG A 15 30.59 -22.61 -6.40
CA ARG A 15 29.72 -23.22 -5.40
C ARG A 15 28.29 -22.77 -5.70
N LYS A 16 27.41 -23.76 -5.88
CA LYS A 16 25.94 -23.62 -5.93
C LYS A 16 25.48 -22.52 -4.98
N GLY A 17 24.78 -21.54 -5.55
CA GLY A 17 24.34 -20.33 -4.88
C GLY A 17 23.55 -20.61 -3.61
N PHE A 18 24.05 -20.04 -2.52
CA PHE A 18 23.25 -19.73 -1.35
C PHE A 18 22.68 -18.34 -1.60
N THR A 19 21.49 -18.24 -2.17
CA THR A 19 20.78 -16.97 -2.22
C THR A 19 20.37 -16.67 -0.77
N LEU A 20 21.11 -15.79 -0.10
CA LEU A 20 20.71 -15.30 1.21
C LEU A 20 19.39 -14.55 1.03
N GLU A 21 18.32 -15.04 1.64
CA GLU A 21 17.09 -14.25 1.71
C GLU A 21 17.43 -12.95 2.46
N PRO A 22 17.03 -11.78 1.94
CA PRO A 22 17.28 -10.52 2.61
C PRO A 22 16.63 -10.55 3.99
N THR A 23 17.33 -10.04 5.00
CA THR A 23 16.76 -9.87 6.33
C THR A 23 15.51 -8.97 6.24
N PRO A 24 14.37 -9.36 6.85
CA PRO A 24 13.17 -8.54 6.85
C PRO A 24 13.45 -7.15 7.44
N THR A 25 12.91 -6.11 6.80
CA THR A 25 12.95 -4.76 7.36
C THR A 25 11.94 -4.61 8.51
N ASP A 26 12.05 -3.56 9.31
CA ASP A 26 11.05 -3.22 10.33
C ASP A 26 9.64 -3.09 9.74
N MET A 27 9.53 -2.61 8.49
CA MET A 27 8.26 -2.51 7.76
C MET A 27 7.72 -3.88 7.33
N ASP A 28 8.59 -4.82 6.96
CA ASP A 28 8.18 -6.19 6.64
C ASP A 28 7.71 -6.95 7.90
N ILE A 29 8.30 -6.63 9.05
CA ILE A 29 7.88 -7.15 10.36
C ILE A 29 6.54 -6.53 10.77
N LYS A 30 6.41 -5.20 10.67
CA LYS A 30 5.18 -4.47 11.04
C LYS A 30 4.00 -4.81 10.11
N PHE A 31 4.26 -5.00 8.82
CA PHE A 31 3.27 -5.29 7.80
C PHE A 31 3.64 -6.56 7.01
N PRO A 32 3.35 -7.76 7.54
CA PRO A 32 3.70 -8.99 6.87
C PRO A 32 2.89 -9.17 5.58
N ARG A 33 3.53 -9.54 4.47
CA ARG A 33 2.85 -9.76 3.18
C ARG A 33 1.79 -10.86 3.23
N ARG A 34 1.99 -11.88 4.06
CA ARG A 34 1.12 -13.06 4.14
C ARG A 34 -0.16 -12.83 4.95
N THR A 35 -0.20 -11.81 5.80
CA THR A 35 -1.32 -11.60 6.73
C THR A 35 -2.26 -10.49 6.29
N LYS A 36 -1.77 -9.49 5.56
CA LYS A 36 -2.56 -8.36 5.05
C LYS A 36 -2.14 -8.03 3.60
N PRO A 37 -2.94 -8.43 2.59
CA PRO A 37 -2.59 -8.19 1.20
C PRO A 37 -2.63 -6.70 0.87
N THR A 38 -1.69 -6.31 0.01
CA THR A 38 -1.63 -4.98 -0.61
C THR A 38 -1.87 -5.13 -2.10
N TYR A 39 -2.50 -4.12 -2.68
CA TYR A 39 -2.87 -4.08 -4.09
C TYR A 39 -2.37 -2.77 -4.68
N CYS A 40 -1.27 -2.81 -5.44
CA CYS A 40 -0.62 -1.64 -6.02
C CYS A 40 -1.01 -1.45 -7.49
N GLY A 41 -1.36 -0.23 -7.87
CA GLY A 41 -1.58 0.21 -9.25
C GLY A 41 -0.35 0.93 -9.79
N CYS A 42 0.77 0.21 -9.98
CA CYS A 42 2.10 0.79 -10.22
C CYS A 42 2.20 1.80 -11.36
N ASP A 43 1.34 1.71 -12.37
CA ASP A 43 1.33 2.60 -13.53
C ASP A 43 0.24 3.70 -13.43
N ILE A 44 -0.30 3.91 -12.22
CA ILE A 44 -1.39 4.85 -11.96
C ILE A 44 -0.90 5.88 -10.92
N PRO A 45 -0.14 6.90 -11.36
CA PRO A 45 0.22 8.01 -10.50
C PRO A 45 -1.02 8.83 -10.17
N LEU A 46 -1.04 9.36 -8.95
CA LEU A 46 -2.06 10.26 -8.45
C LEU A 46 -1.51 11.68 -8.33
N ASP A 47 -2.39 12.65 -8.50
CA ASP A 47 -2.04 14.03 -8.16
C ASP A 47 -1.84 14.14 -6.64
N GLN A 48 -0.65 14.58 -6.23
CA GLN A 48 -0.21 14.53 -4.83
C GLN A 48 -1.03 15.49 -3.95
N ALA A 49 -1.29 16.71 -4.42
CA ALA A 49 -2.04 17.70 -3.64
C ALA A 49 -3.49 17.21 -3.40
N ASN A 50 -4.13 16.67 -4.43
CA ASN A 50 -5.45 16.07 -4.30
C ASN A 50 -5.44 14.83 -3.38
N LEU A 51 -4.40 13.98 -3.46
CA LEU A 51 -4.27 12.83 -2.58
C LEU A 51 -4.15 13.24 -1.11
N GLU A 52 -3.29 14.21 -0.80
CA GLU A 52 -3.11 14.72 0.57
C GLU A 52 -4.41 15.33 1.11
N ASP A 53 -5.09 16.16 0.31
CA ASP A 53 -6.37 16.75 0.69
C ASP A 53 -7.48 15.70 0.87
N ALA A 54 -7.51 14.65 0.04
CA ALA A 54 -8.47 13.57 0.16
C ALA A 54 -8.21 12.73 1.41
N ILE A 55 -6.94 12.41 1.72
CA ILE A 55 -6.56 11.72 2.96
C ILE A 55 -6.96 12.54 4.18
N LYS A 56 -6.68 13.85 4.17
CA LYS A 56 -7.03 14.75 5.26
C LYS A 56 -8.53 14.80 5.50
N GLU A 57 -9.34 14.92 4.45
CA GLU A 57 -10.80 14.89 4.61
C GLU A 57 -11.28 13.52 5.08
N LEU A 58 -10.75 12.42 4.55
CA LEU A 58 -11.11 11.08 4.99
C LEU A 58 -10.87 10.92 6.50
N HIS A 59 -9.74 11.42 7.01
CA HIS A 59 -9.44 11.48 8.44
C HIS A 59 -10.54 12.20 9.23
N THR A 60 -10.90 13.42 8.81
CA THR A 60 -11.96 14.20 9.45
C THR A 60 -13.33 13.50 9.38
N GLN A 61 -13.71 12.95 8.22
CA GLN A 61 -14.98 12.25 8.03
C GLN A 61 -15.09 10.98 8.86
N ALA A 62 -13.99 10.24 9.00
CA ALA A 62 -13.91 9.06 9.85
C ALA A 62 -13.94 9.41 11.34
N GLY A 63 -14.11 10.69 11.69
CA GLY A 63 -14.21 11.16 13.06
C GLY A 63 -12.90 10.98 13.82
N LEU A 64 -11.80 10.71 13.12
CA LEU A 64 -10.54 10.24 13.69
C LEU A 64 -9.84 11.30 14.55
N ASP A 65 -10.29 12.55 14.46
CA ASP A 65 -9.87 13.64 15.33
C ASP A 65 -10.55 13.59 16.72
N ASN A 66 -11.70 12.91 16.86
CA ASN A 66 -12.56 12.90 18.06
C ASN A 66 -13.11 11.51 18.48
N GLY A 67 -12.80 10.43 17.75
CA GLY A 67 -13.29 9.07 18.05
C GLY A 67 -13.30 8.11 16.85
N GLN A 68 -13.68 6.85 17.07
CA GLN A 68 -13.81 5.84 16.00
C GLN A 68 -15.14 6.04 15.25
N LYS A 69 -15.20 5.76 13.95
CA LYS A 69 -16.45 5.76 13.17
C LYS A 69 -16.80 4.37 12.67
N GLN A 70 -18.06 3.99 12.83
CA GLN A 70 -18.57 2.71 12.36
C GLN A 70 -18.93 2.80 10.88
N ILE A 71 -18.44 1.85 10.08
CA ILE A 71 -18.79 1.67 8.67
C ILE A 71 -19.69 0.44 8.57
N PRO A 72 -21.00 0.59 8.29
CA PRO A 72 -21.91 -0.53 8.07
C PRO A 72 -21.45 -1.46 6.94
N GLY A 73 -21.96 -2.69 6.92
CA GLY A 73 -21.69 -3.64 5.84
C GLY A 73 -22.08 -3.09 4.48
N ALA A 74 -21.24 -3.35 3.47
CA ALA A 74 -21.38 -2.86 2.10
C ALA A 74 -21.41 -1.32 1.96
N GLN A 75 -20.86 -0.58 2.93
CA GLN A 75 -20.71 0.87 2.87
C GLN A 75 -19.23 1.26 2.88
N SER A 76 -19.00 2.54 2.58
CA SER A 76 -17.67 3.14 2.59
C SER A 76 -17.68 4.52 3.22
N LEU A 77 -16.53 4.91 3.75
CA LEU A 77 -16.16 6.31 3.97
C LEU A 77 -15.19 6.69 2.86
N TYR A 78 -15.37 7.87 2.28
CA TYR A 78 -14.51 8.31 1.19
C TYR A 78 -14.50 9.83 1.06
N ALA A 79 -13.40 10.34 0.52
CA ALA A 79 -13.26 11.73 0.14
C ALA A 79 -12.70 11.81 -1.28
N ILE A 80 -13.27 12.70 -2.09
CA ILE A 80 -12.85 12.93 -3.47
C ILE A 80 -12.25 14.34 -3.58
N ARG A 81 -11.08 14.43 -4.20
CA ARG A 81 -10.40 15.68 -4.54
C ARG A 81 -9.88 15.57 -5.97
N GLY A 82 -10.34 16.45 -6.85
CA GLY A 82 -10.06 16.33 -8.28
C GLY A 82 -10.46 14.95 -8.79
N ASN A 83 -9.49 14.22 -9.33
CA ASN A 83 -9.64 12.84 -9.82
C ASN A 83 -9.06 11.80 -8.85
N VAL A 84 -8.84 12.13 -7.57
CA VAL A 84 -8.35 11.20 -6.56
C VAL A 84 -9.45 10.91 -5.55
N VAL A 85 -9.62 9.63 -5.20
CA VAL A 85 -10.45 9.20 -4.07
C VAL A 85 -9.56 8.56 -3.02
N ALA A 86 -9.72 8.97 -1.76
CA ALA A 86 -9.25 8.24 -0.60
C ALA A 86 -10.45 7.55 0.06
N PHE A 87 -10.35 6.28 0.41
CA PHE A 87 -11.50 5.49 0.86
C PHE A 87 -11.18 4.47 1.94
N LEU A 88 -12.24 4.05 2.62
CA LEU A 88 -12.31 2.99 3.61
C LEU A 88 -13.60 2.21 3.36
N CYS A 89 -13.49 1.01 2.83
CA CYS A 89 -14.59 0.17 2.39
C CYS A 89 -14.81 -0.98 3.36
N ASN A 90 -16.05 -1.16 3.82
CA ASN A 90 -16.49 -2.42 4.42
C ASN A 90 -17.17 -3.26 3.35
N THR A 91 -16.40 -4.13 2.70
CA THR A 91 -16.88 -4.99 1.61
C THR A 91 -17.68 -6.20 2.10
N ASN A 92 -17.92 -6.35 3.41
CA ASN A 92 -18.66 -7.48 3.96
C ASN A 92 -20.14 -7.11 4.19
N PRO A 93 -21.07 -7.55 3.31
CA PRO A 93 -22.48 -7.21 3.45
C PRO A 93 -23.14 -7.90 4.65
N GLN A 94 -22.56 -8.99 5.17
CA GLN A 94 -23.12 -9.76 6.28
C GLN A 94 -22.78 -9.16 7.66
N GLN A 95 -21.98 -8.10 7.69
CA GLN A 95 -21.51 -7.50 8.93
C GLN A 95 -22.51 -6.45 9.46
N SER A 96 -23.59 -6.94 10.08
CA SER A 96 -24.66 -6.11 10.65
C SER A 96 -24.19 -5.13 11.73
N LYS A 97 -23.10 -5.45 12.44
CA LYS A 97 -22.47 -4.58 13.43
C LYS A 97 -21.43 -3.61 12.84
N GLY A 98 -21.27 -3.55 11.52
CA GLY A 98 -20.25 -2.72 10.87
C GLY A 98 -18.81 -3.02 11.32
N VAL A 99 -17.87 -2.23 10.81
CA VAL A 99 -16.45 -2.23 11.22
C VAL A 99 -16.10 -0.85 11.74
N TRP A 100 -15.32 -0.77 12.81
CA TRP A 100 -14.84 0.51 13.34
C TRP A 100 -13.59 0.96 12.58
N ALA A 101 -13.71 2.06 11.84
CA ALA A 101 -12.58 2.79 11.31
C ALA A 101 -11.86 3.51 12.45
N ARG A 102 -10.53 3.42 12.46
CA ARG A 102 -9.66 4.01 13.46
C ARG A 102 -8.52 4.78 12.80
N GLU A 103 -7.93 5.70 13.55
CA GLU A 103 -6.92 6.62 13.02
C GLU A 103 -5.63 5.88 12.64
N ASP A 104 -5.27 4.88 13.44
CA ASP A 104 -4.11 4.03 13.19
C ASP A 104 -4.22 3.26 11.87
N MET A 105 -5.43 2.86 11.44
CA MET A 105 -5.63 2.18 10.15
C MET A 105 -5.27 3.08 8.96
N VAL A 106 -5.71 4.33 8.96
CA VAL A 106 -5.40 5.24 7.83
C VAL A 106 -3.90 5.56 7.80
N LYS A 107 -3.28 5.79 8.97
CA LYS A 107 -1.82 6.02 9.09
C LYS A 107 -0.99 4.80 8.69
N ASP A 108 -1.41 3.61 9.08
CA ASP A 108 -0.75 2.36 8.71
C ASP A 108 -0.92 2.07 7.22
N THR A 109 -2.11 2.33 6.66
CA THR A 109 -2.34 2.27 5.21
C THR A 109 -1.43 3.24 4.46
N LEU A 110 -1.28 4.49 4.92
CA LEU A 110 -0.32 5.45 4.37
C LEU A 110 1.09 4.87 4.32
N SER A 111 1.54 4.34 5.45
CA SER A 111 2.88 3.79 5.62
C SER A 111 3.12 2.58 4.72
N VAL A 112 2.19 1.63 4.68
CA VAL A 112 2.36 0.38 3.92
C VAL A 112 2.27 0.62 2.42
N LEU A 113 1.38 1.48 1.94
CA LEU A 113 1.25 1.76 0.51
C LEU A 113 2.44 2.58 0.01
N ASN A 114 2.94 3.55 0.77
CA ASN A 114 4.17 4.26 0.41
C ASN A 114 5.37 3.30 0.35
N TYR A 115 5.48 2.38 1.31
CA TYR A 115 6.56 1.39 1.34
C TYR A 115 6.48 0.37 0.21
N ARG A 116 5.27 -0.11 -0.11
CA ARG A 116 5.07 -1.21 -1.08
C ARG A 116 4.82 -0.71 -2.50
N CYS A 117 3.92 0.24 -2.67
CA CYS A 117 3.50 0.73 -3.98
C CYS A 117 4.31 1.94 -4.44
N GLY A 118 4.89 2.68 -3.51
CA GLY A 118 5.53 3.96 -3.78
C GLY A 118 4.61 5.14 -3.48
N TYR A 119 5.24 6.27 -3.22
CA TYR A 119 4.55 7.50 -2.86
C TYR A 119 3.72 8.04 -4.03
N GLY A 120 2.46 8.42 -3.77
CA GLY A 120 1.56 8.96 -4.81
C GLY A 120 1.06 7.93 -5.83
N ILE A 121 1.26 6.64 -5.59
CA ILE A 121 0.78 5.56 -6.47
C ILE A 121 -0.58 5.06 -5.96
N ALA A 122 -1.52 4.83 -6.88
CA ALA A 122 -2.81 4.22 -6.54
C ALA A 122 -2.60 2.87 -5.86
N GLY A 123 -3.34 2.60 -4.78
CA GLY A 123 -3.23 1.33 -4.10
C GLY A 123 -4.25 1.14 -3.00
N SER A 124 -4.38 -0.09 -2.54
CA SER A 124 -5.22 -0.43 -1.41
C SER A 124 -4.58 -1.49 -0.52
N TYR A 125 -5.02 -1.52 0.72
CA TYR A 125 -4.54 -2.39 1.76
C TYR A 125 -5.73 -3.05 2.45
N ASP A 126 -5.72 -4.38 2.52
CA ASP A 126 -6.73 -5.14 3.23
C ASP A 126 -6.38 -5.13 4.72
N GLU A 127 -7.03 -4.24 5.46
CA GLU A 127 -6.75 -4.01 6.87
C GLU A 127 -7.13 -5.21 7.74
N LEU A 128 -8.22 -5.87 7.37
CA LEU A 128 -8.78 -7.01 8.07
C LEU A 128 -9.24 -8.06 7.05
N PRO A 129 -8.31 -8.81 6.44
CA PRO A 129 -8.67 -9.84 5.48
C PRO A 129 -9.60 -10.87 6.12
N GLY A 130 -10.68 -11.18 5.43
CA GLY A 130 -11.80 -12.00 5.94
C GLY A 130 -12.94 -11.21 6.59
N LEU A 131 -12.68 -10.00 7.12
CA LEU A 131 -13.73 -9.08 7.59
C LEU A 131 -14.13 -8.04 6.54
N GLY A 132 -13.35 -7.91 5.47
CA GLY A 132 -13.73 -7.08 4.33
C GLY A 132 -13.38 -5.61 4.48
N LEU A 133 -12.56 -5.21 5.46
CA LEU A 133 -12.13 -3.82 5.61
C LEU A 133 -10.95 -3.54 4.69
N VAL A 134 -11.14 -2.65 3.70
CA VAL A 134 -10.09 -2.25 2.76
C VAL A 134 -9.95 -0.74 2.77
N THR A 135 -8.73 -0.26 2.94
CA THR A 135 -8.41 1.17 2.92
C THR A 135 -7.51 1.44 1.72
N GLY A 136 -7.61 2.60 1.09
CA GLY A 136 -6.71 2.93 0.00
C GLY A 136 -7.04 4.25 -0.68
N TRP A 137 -6.40 4.45 -1.82
CA TRP A 137 -6.65 5.58 -2.70
C TRP A 137 -6.47 5.20 -4.16
N MET A 138 -7.28 5.81 -5.00
CA MET A 138 -7.35 5.48 -6.42
C MET A 138 -7.59 6.72 -7.27
N ARG A 139 -7.26 6.60 -8.56
CA ARG A 139 -7.69 7.57 -9.56
C ARG A 139 -9.14 7.28 -9.94
N MET A 140 -9.96 8.31 -9.89
CA MET A 140 -11.33 8.32 -10.37
C MET A 140 -11.32 8.67 -11.85
N ASP A 141 -11.42 7.67 -12.72
CA ASP A 141 -11.54 7.88 -14.17
C ASP A 141 -12.98 8.31 -14.56
N SER A 142 -13.96 8.02 -13.71
CA SER A 142 -15.38 8.37 -13.89
C SER A 142 -16.06 8.57 -12.53
N PRO A 143 -17.10 9.44 -12.42
CA PRO A 143 -17.92 9.57 -11.21
C PRO A 143 -18.62 8.27 -10.77
N GLU A 144 -18.87 7.34 -11.70
CA GLU A 144 -19.54 6.06 -11.43
C GLU A 144 -18.57 4.95 -11.01
N THR A 145 -17.29 5.27 -10.82
CA THR A 145 -16.26 4.29 -10.48
C THR A 145 -16.53 3.66 -9.12
N ASP A 146 -16.79 2.36 -9.09
CA ASP A 146 -16.90 1.58 -7.86
C ASP A 146 -15.51 1.22 -7.32
N PHE A 147 -14.89 2.19 -6.64
CA PHE A 147 -13.56 2.05 -6.07
C PHE A 147 -13.47 0.93 -5.02
N CYS A 148 -14.55 0.59 -4.31
CA CYS A 148 -14.53 -0.53 -3.36
C CYS A 148 -14.38 -1.89 -4.06
N ASN A 149 -15.04 -2.06 -5.21
CA ASN A 149 -14.87 -3.25 -6.05
C ASN A 149 -13.54 -3.24 -6.82
N LEU A 150 -13.00 -2.07 -7.18
CA LEU A 150 -11.65 -1.97 -7.77
C LEU A 150 -10.54 -2.22 -6.75
N ALA A 151 -10.80 -1.89 -5.47
CA ALA A 151 -10.19 -2.36 -4.23
C ALA A 151 -9.00 -3.32 -4.44
N ARG A 152 -9.38 -4.56 -4.74
CA ARG A 152 -8.53 -5.74 -4.70
C ARG A 152 -8.18 -6.28 -6.08
N LYS A 153 -8.37 -5.50 -7.15
CA LYS A 153 -8.23 -6.01 -8.54
C LYS A 153 -6.78 -6.16 -8.99
N SER A 154 -5.85 -5.38 -8.42
CA SER A 154 -4.43 -5.55 -8.74
C SER A 154 -3.94 -6.92 -8.29
N LYS A 155 -2.99 -7.49 -9.01
CA LYS A 155 -2.26 -8.70 -8.59
C LYS A 155 -0.87 -8.38 -8.05
N THR A 156 -0.51 -7.10 -8.09
CA THR A 156 0.80 -6.58 -7.73
C THR A 156 0.74 -6.10 -6.29
N ASP A 157 1.58 -6.68 -5.43
CA ASP A 157 1.65 -6.32 -4.00
C ASP A 157 2.76 -5.31 -3.69
N THR A 158 3.66 -5.09 -4.66
CA THR A 158 4.77 -4.16 -4.61
C THR A 158 5.09 -3.64 -6.00
N CYS A 159 5.36 -2.34 -6.11
CA CYS A 159 5.88 -1.80 -7.35
C CYS A 159 7.38 -1.99 -7.42
N PRO A 160 7.96 -2.22 -8.61
CA PRO A 160 9.39 -2.06 -8.77
C PRO A 160 9.69 -0.66 -8.24
N THR A 161 10.57 -0.55 -7.25
CA THR A 161 11.16 0.74 -6.94
C THR A 161 11.80 1.17 -8.24
N GLY A 162 11.12 2.04 -8.99
CA GLY A 162 11.74 2.66 -10.13
C GLY A 162 13.05 3.21 -9.58
N ASP A 163 14.15 2.87 -10.24
CA ASP A 163 15.33 3.72 -10.20
C ASP A 163 14.84 5.12 -10.58
N MET A 164 14.37 5.89 -9.60
CA MET A 164 14.26 7.34 -9.67
C MET A 164 15.69 7.89 -9.57
N ASN A 165 16.56 7.40 -10.46
CA ASN A 165 17.80 8.06 -10.82
C ASN A 165 17.38 9.29 -11.61
N GLN A 166 17.25 10.38 -10.87
CA GLN A 166 17.86 11.67 -11.16
C GLN A 166 17.90 12.03 -12.64
N GLY A 167 16.92 12.85 -13.06
CA GLY A 167 17.18 13.86 -14.07
C GLY A 167 18.15 14.92 -13.57
#